data_AF-A0A258D786-F1
#
_entry.id   AF-A0A258D786-F1
#
_cell.length_a   1.000
_cell.length_b   1.000
_cell.length_c   1.000
_cell.angle_alpha   90.00
_cell.angle_beta   90.00
_cell.angle_gamma   90.00
#
_symmetry.space_group_name_H-M   'P 1'
#
loop_
_entity.id
_entity.type
_entity.pdbx_description
1 polymer ?
#
loop_
_entity_poly.entity_id
_entity_poly.type
_entity_poly.pdbx_seq_one_letter_code
_entity_poly.pdbx_strand_id
1 'polypeptide(L)' 'MTDAADVVRRLFAHFLTTPSDMPEDWHAGIDLSDTPRLARRVADYIAGMTDRYALDQHARFFDLTPDLR' A
#
# COMPACT_ATOMS: atom_id res chain seq x y z
N MET A 1 9.12 17.52 0.54
CA MET A 1 9.39 16.51 1.58
C MET A 1 8.06 15.87 1.91
N THR A 2 7.86 14.62 1.50
CA THR A 2 6.69 13.84 1.93
C THR A 2 6.96 13.43 3.38
N ASP A 3 6.13 13.88 4.31
CA ASP A 3 6.26 13.43 5.70
C ASP A 3 5.84 11.94 5.81
N ALA A 4 6.34 11.24 6.82
CA ALA A 4 6.05 9.81 7.01
C ALA A 4 4.55 9.51 7.09
N ALA A 5 3.76 10.42 7.65
CA ALA A 5 2.30 10.29 7.71
C ALA A 5 1.66 10.26 6.31
N ASP A 6 2.16 11.07 5.37
CA ASP A 6 1.65 11.11 4.00
C ASP A 6 2.03 9.84 3.21
N VAL A 7 3.24 9.31 3.42
CA VAL A 7 3.67 8.03 2.82
C VAL A 7 2.70 6.92 3.19
N VAL A 8 2.44 6.75 4.49
CA VAL A 8 1.51 5.74 5.02
C VAL A 8 0.09 5.94 4.49
N ARG A 9 -0.41 7.18 4.50
CA ARG A 9 -1.77 7.49 4.03
C ARG A 9 -1.95 7.15 2.55
N ARG A 10 -0.96 7.44 1.71
CA ARG A 10 -1.02 7.15 0.27
C ARG A 10 -0.95 5.64 0.00
N LEU A 11 -0.05 4.93 0.67
CA LEU A 11 0.02 3.46 0.58
C LEU A 11 -1.28 2.80 1.01
N PHE A 12 -1.86 3.24 2.12
CA PHE A 12 -3.14 2.72 2.63
C PHE A 12 -4.26 2.91 1.60
N ALA A 13 -4.40 4.10 1.03
CA ALA A 13 -5.41 4.36 0.00
C ALA A 13 -5.19 3.51 -1.27
N HIS A 14 -3.93 3.31 -1.68
CA HIS A 14 -3.60 2.50 -2.85
C HIS A 14 -3.94 1.02 -2.62
N PHE A 15 -3.47 0.40 -1.54
CA PHE A 15 -3.77 -1.01 -1.27
C PHE A 15 -5.23 -1.30 -0.93
N LEU A 16 -5.97 -0.31 -0.42
CA LEU A 16 -7.44 -0.41 -0.32
C LEU A 16 -8.11 -0.49 -1.69
N THR A 17 -7.62 0.28 -2.66
CA THR A 17 -8.18 0.34 -4.02
C THR A 17 -7.71 -0.84 -4.86
N THR A 18 -6.47 -1.28 -4.67
CA THR A 18 -5.82 -2.34 -5.44
C THR A 18 -5.13 -3.33 -4.50
N PRO A 19 -5.90 -4.20 -3.80
CA PRO A 19 -5.33 -5.14 -2.84
C PRO A 19 -4.36 -6.15 -3.47
N SER A 20 -4.49 -6.44 -4.76
CA SER A 20 -3.60 -7.32 -5.52
C SER A 20 -2.15 -6.83 -5.62
N ASP A 21 -1.88 -5.55 -5.34
CA ASP A 21 -0.52 -5.01 -5.29
C ASP A 21 0.19 -5.33 -3.96
N MET A 22 -0.54 -5.85 -2.97
CA MET A 22 0.06 -6.48 -1.78
C MET A 22 0.55 -7.90 -2.14
N PRO A 23 1.53 -8.46 -1.40
CA PRO A 23 1.92 -9.86 -1.57
C PRO A 23 0.73 -10.83 -1.42
N GLU A 24 0.82 -11.99 -2.07
CA GLU A 24 -0.26 -12.99 -2.12
C GLU A 24 -0.81 -13.34 -0.74
N ASP A 25 0.07 -13.56 0.25
CA ASP A 25 -0.34 -13.89 1.63
C ASP A 25 -1.23 -12.83 2.30
N TRP A 26 -1.14 -11.58 1.83
CA TRP A 26 -1.91 -10.46 2.36
C TRP A 26 -3.25 -10.29 1.67
N HIS A 27 -3.36 -10.57 0.37
CA HIS A 27 -4.62 -10.39 -0.38
C HIS A 27 -5.38 -11.70 -0.67
N ALA A 28 -4.74 -12.86 -0.49
CA ALA A 28 -5.37 -14.16 -0.69
C ALA A 28 -6.54 -14.37 0.29
N GLY A 29 -7.67 -14.82 -0.27
CA GLY A 29 -8.89 -15.12 0.49
C GLY A 29 -9.57 -13.90 1.13
N ILE A 30 -9.22 -12.67 0.71
CA ILE A 30 -10.00 -11.49 1.07
C ILE A 30 -11.28 -11.47 0.23
N ASP A 31 -12.41 -11.32 0.90
CA ASP A 31 -13.64 -10.88 0.25
C ASP A 31 -13.57 -9.36 0.04
N LEU A 32 -13.45 -8.93 -1.22
CA LEU A 32 -13.36 -7.51 -1.58
C LEU A 32 -14.65 -6.74 -1.26
N SER A 33 -15.76 -7.41 -1.00
CA SER A 33 -17.00 -6.77 -0.53
C SER A 33 -16.98 -6.44 0.97
N ASP A 34 -16.08 -7.05 1.74
CA ASP A 34 -15.89 -6.78 3.17
C ASP A 34 -14.83 -5.68 3.39
N THR A 35 -15.24 -4.44 3.10
CA THR A 35 -14.39 -3.24 3.21
C THR A 35 -13.71 -3.09 4.58
N PRO A 36 -14.40 -3.29 5.73
CA PRO A 36 -13.76 -3.19 7.04
C PRO A 36 -12.62 -4.21 7.24
N ARG A 37 -12.83 -5.47 6.81
CA ARG A 37 -11.81 -6.52 6.94
C ARG A 37 -10.63 -6.28 6.02
N LEU A 38 -10.88 -5.82 4.79
CA LEU A 38 -9.82 -5.40 3.87
C LEU A 38 -9.00 -4.25 4.46
N ALA A 39 -9.67 -3.19 4.96
CA ALA A 39 -9.00 -2.05 5.57
C ALA A 39 -8.10 -2.44 6.74
N ARG A 40 -8.57 -3.37 7.58
CA ARG A 40 -7.77 -3.88 8.70
C ARG A 40 -6.52 -4.60 8.21
N ARG A 41 -6.66 -5.45 7.19
CA ARG A 41 -5.54 -6.22 6.64
C ARG A 41 -4.49 -5.35 5.97
N VAL A 42 -4.92 -4.32 5.25
CA VAL A 42 -4.03 -3.28 4.69
C VAL A 42 -3.29 -2.55 5.81
N ALA A 43 -3.98 -2.17 6.89
CA ALA A 43 -3.34 -1.52 8.04
C ALA A 43 -2.29 -2.42 8.70
N ASP A 44 -2.60 -3.71 8.90
CA ASP A 44 -1.67 -4.69 9.47
C ASP A 44 -0.45 -4.92 8.55
N TYR A 45 -0.65 -4.93 7.23
CA TYR A 45 0.45 -5.01 6.25
C TYR A 45 1.38 -3.81 6.36
N ILE A 46 0.83 -2.59 6.39
CA ILE A 46 1.61 -1.35 6.49
C ILE A 46 2.32 -1.25 7.85
N ALA A 47 1.66 -1.65 8.94
CA ALA A 47 2.27 -1.67 10.27
C ALA A 47 3.46 -2.65 10.38
N GLY A 48 3.48 -3.69 9.53
CA GLY A 48 4.62 -4.63 9.42
C GLY A 48 5.78 -4.13 8.56
N MET A 49 5.65 -2.98 7.90
CA MET A 49 6.71 -2.43 7.05
C MET A 49 7.81 -1.76 7.87
N THR A 50 9.04 -1.84 7.38
CA THR A 50 10.12 -0.95 7.83
C THR A 50 10.07 0.38 7.08
N ASP A 51 10.63 1.46 7.65
CA ASP A 51 10.67 2.77 7.01
C ASP A 51 11.25 2.70 5.58
N ARG A 52 12.33 1.95 5.40
CA ARG A 52 12.97 1.75 4.09
C ARG A 52 12.04 1.08 3.09
N TYR A 53 11.32 0.06 3.53
CA TYR A 53 10.39 -0.66 2.66
C TYR A 53 9.17 0.20 2.31
N ALA A 54 8.61 0.96 3.26
CA ALA A 54 7.51 1.87 3.00
C ALA A 54 7.89 2.96 1.96
N LEU A 55 9.10 3.53 2.07
CA LEU A 55 9.61 4.49 1.09
C LEU A 55 9.81 3.86 -0.29
N ASP A 56 10.33 2.64 -0.37
CA ASP A 56 10.51 1.91 -1.62
C ASP A 56 9.17 1.60 -2.31
N GLN A 57 8.18 1.11 -1.55
CA GLN A 57 6.82 0.90 -2.08
C GLN A 57 6.19 2.22 -2.52
N HIS A 58 6.35 3.30 -1.75
CA HIS A 58 5.83 4.60 -2.13
C HIS A 58 6.47 5.10 -3.43
N ALA A 59 7.80 4.97 -3.58
CA ALA A 59 8.47 5.35 -4.81
C ALA A 59 7.99 4.52 -6.01
N ARG A 60 7.82 3.20 -5.82
CA ARG A 60 7.33 2.27 -6.86
C ARG A 60 5.95 2.65 -7.40
N PHE A 61 5.02 3.04 -6.52
CA PHE A 61 3.62 3.27 -6.94
C PHE A 61 3.31 4.75 -7.23
N PHE A 62 4.10 5.69 -6.71
CA PHE A 62 3.78 7.12 -6.80
C PHE A 62 4.88 8.00 -7.41
N ASP A 63 6.13 7.54 -7.47
CA ASP A 63 7.25 8.28 -8.09
C ASP A 63 7.66 7.71 -9.45
N LEU A 64 6.82 6.87 -10.08
CA LEU A 64 6.89 6.58 -11.51
C LEU A 64 6.55 7.86 -12.28
N THR A 65 7.52 8.77 -12.37
CA THR A 65 7.59 9.73 -13.46
C THR A 65 7.68 8.88 -14.72
N PRO A 66 6.69 8.89 -15.64
CA PRO A 66 6.89 8.25 -16.93
C PRO A 66 8.13 8.89 -17.54
N ASP A 67 9.16 8.09 -17.82
CA ASP A 67 10.28 8.51 -18.66
C ASP A 67 9.65 8.74 -20.05
N LEU A 68 9.12 9.95 -20.25
CA LEU A 68 8.71 10.46 -21.55
C LEU A 68 10.00 10.76 -22.31
N ARG A 69 10.59 9.71 -22.88
CA ARG A 69 11.54 9.81 -23.99
C ARG A 69 10.83 9.51 -25.30
#